data_AF-A0A7C7ZQI1-F1
#
_entry.id   AF-A0A7C7ZQI1-F1
#
_cell.length_a   1.000
_cell.length_b   1.000
_cell.length_c   1.000
_cell.angle_alpha   90.00
_cell.angle_beta   90.00
_cell.angle_gamma   90.00
#
_symmetry.space_group_name_H-M   'P 1'
#
loop_
_entity.id
_entity.type
_entity.pdbx_description
1 polymer ?
#
loop_
_entity_poly.entity_id
_entity_poly.type
_entity_poly.pdbx_seq_one_letter_code
_entity_poly.pdbx_strand_id
1 'polypeptide(L)'
;GADIVAPSDMMDGRIGAIREALEEDGFIHTNILAYSAKYASNYYGPFRDAVGSAANLGTSSKETYQMDSANSDEAIREVGLDIDEGADMVMIKPGLPYLDIVYRIKQTFGMPTFAYHVSGEYAMLKAAAQNGWINERPVVLETLLSFKRAGADGILTYYAKQAAKWLK
;
A
#
# COMPACT_ATOMS: atom_id res chain seq x y z
N GLY A 1 8.05 8.12 -19.37
CA GLY A 1 8.73 6.83 -19.60
C GLY A 1 8.48 5.81 -18.51
N ALA A 2 7.96 6.20 -17.34
CA ALA A 2 7.36 5.25 -16.40
C ALA A 2 5.95 4.89 -16.89
N ASP A 3 5.56 3.63 -16.80
CA ASP A 3 4.23 3.15 -17.19
C ASP A 3 3.17 3.39 -16.10
N ILE A 4 3.62 3.51 -14.85
CA ILE A 4 2.77 3.72 -13.67
C ILE A 4 3.42 4.76 -12.78
N VAL A 5 2.66 5.79 -12.41
CA VAL A 5 2.98 6.70 -11.29
C VAL A 5 2.16 6.30 -10.07
N ALA A 6 2.73 6.38 -8.88
CA ALA A 6 2.06 5.91 -7.66
C ALA A 6 2.12 6.97 -6.54
N PRO A 7 1.28 8.03 -6.61
CA PRO A 7 1.26 9.12 -5.65
C PRO A 7 0.97 8.57 -4.25
N SER A 8 1.87 8.87 -3.29
CA SER A 8 1.81 8.31 -1.93
C SER A 8 1.82 9.38 -0.84
N ASP A 9 1.61 10.62 -1.23
CA ASP A 9 1.64 11.83 -0.42
C ASP A 9 0.42 11.97 0.50
N MET A 10 -0.76 11.46 0.09
CA MET A 10 -2.06 11.62 0.77
C MET A 10 -2.56 13.07 0.83
N MET A 11 -2.33 13.86 -0.22
CA MET A 11 -2.95 15.18 -0.33
C MET A 11 -4.31 15.10 -1.00
N ASP A 12 -5.28 15.88 -0.55
CA ASP A 12 -6.60 15.92 -1.18
C ASP A 12 -6.49 16.41 -2.64
N GLY A 13 -7.23 15.80 -3.57
CA GLY A 13 -7.30 16.22 -4.97
C GLY A 13 -6.06 15.91 -5.83
N ARG A 14 -5.01 15.28 -5.28
CA ARG A 14 -3.77 15.05 -6.04
C ARG A 14 -3.96 14.14 -7.24
N ILE A 15 -4.91 13.20 -7.19
CA ILE A 15 -5.09 12.23 -8.28
C ILE A 15 -5.64 12.96 -9.50
N GLY A 16 -6.64 13.81 -9.31
CA GLY A 16 -7.25 14.60 -10.39
C GLY A 16 -6.22 15.54 -11.01
N ALA A 17 -5.47 16.26 -10.18
CA ALA A 17 -4.42 17.17 -10.65
C ALA A 17 -3.32 16.43 -11.44
N ILE A 18 -2.91 15.24 -11.00
CA ILE A 18 -1.91 14.44 -11.71
C ILE A 18 -2.48 13.87 -13.01
N ARG A 19 -3.74 13.40 -13.00
CA ARG A 19 -4.44 12.91 -14.18
C ARG A 19 -4.53 14.01 -15.24
N GLU A 20 -5.02 15.20 -14.88
CA GLU A 20 -5.11 16.35 -15.78
C GLU A 20 -3.76 16.67 -16.44
N ALA A 21 -2.69 16.77 -15.64
CA ALA A 21 -1.35 17.03 -16.16
C ALA A 21 -0.85 15.93 -17.12
N LEU A 22 -1.12 14.65 -16.82
CA LEU A 22 -0.77 13.55 -17.71
C LEU A 22 -1.55 13.61 -19.03
N GLU A 23 -2.82 13.96 -19.01
CA GLU A 23 -3.63 14.12 -20.23
C GLU A 23 -3.18 15.32 -21.07
N GLU A 24 -2.94 16.48 -20.44
CA GLU A 24 -2.49 17.71 -21.11
C GLU A 24 -1.15 17.53 -21.83
N ASP A 25 -0.22 16.80 -21.21
CA ASP A 25 1.09 16.50 -21.79
C ASP A 25 1.07 15.28 -22.75
N GLY A 26 -0.10 14.67 -22.99
CA GLY A 26 -0.29 13.57 -23.93
C GLY A 26 0.17 12.19 -23.43
N PHE A 27 0.34 12.01 -22.12
CA PHE A 27 0.74 10.76 -21.47
C PHE A 27 -0.44 9.83 -21.15
N ILE A 28 -1.40 9.69 -22.08
CA ILE A 28 -2.71 9.03 -21.92
C ILE A 28 -2.69 7.54 -21.52
N HIS A 29 -1.53 6.88 -21.59
CA HIS A 29 -1.35 5.47 -21.20
C HIS A 29 -0.59 5.29 -19.89
N THR A 30 -0.16 6.39 -19.27
CA THR A 30 0.48 6.33 -17.96
C THR A 30 -0.60 6.11 -16.91
N ASN A 31 -0.49 5.00 -16.20
CA ASN A 31 -1.47 4.66 -15.18
C ASN A 31 -1.15 5.33 -13.84
N ILE A 32 -2.19 5.51 -13.02
CA ILE A 32 -2.10 6.00 -11.66
C ILE A 32 -2.48 4.88 -10.68
N LEU A 33 -1.51 4.50 -9.84
CA LEU A 33 -1.72 3.63 -8.69
C LEU A 33 -1.81 4.48 -7.43
N ALA A 34 -3.02 4.91 -7.09
CA ALA A 34 -3.27 5.81 -5.98
C ALA A 34 -3.07 5.11 -4.64
N TYR A 35 -2.27 5.68 -3.73
CA TYR A 35 -2.26 5.26 -2.33
C TYR A 35 -3.45 5.87 -1.61
N SER A 36 -4.64 5.40 -1.95
CA SER A 36 -5.92 5.98 -1.53
C SER A 36 -6.17 5.86 -0.03
N ALA A 37 -5.95 4.68 0.54
CA ALA A 37 -6.14 4.43 1.96
C ALA A 37 -4.79 4.19 2.64
N LYS A 38 -4.05 5.27 2.87
CA LYS A 38 -2.74 5.22 3.54
C LYS A 38 -2.82 5.79 4.96
N TYR A 39 -2.64 4.89 5.92
CA TYR A 39 -2.77 5.18 7.34
C TYR A 39 -1.49 5.74 7.97
N ALA A 40 -1.66 6.54 9.02
CA ALA A 40 -0.62 7.07 9.90
C ALA A 40 -0.08 5.94 10.79
N SER A 41 0.71 5.05 10.20
CA SER A 41 1.06 3.78 10.84
C SER A 41 2.46 3.73 11.45
N ASN A 42 2.57 3.01 12.56
CA ASN A 42 3.84 2.67 13.22
C ASN A 42 4.62 1.56 12.51
N TYR A 43 4.04 0.89 11.51
CA TYR A 43 4.70 -0.18 10.75
C TYR A 43 5.76 0.34 9.76
N TYR A 44 5.92 1.65 9.61
CA TYR A 44 6.84 2.24 8.63
C TYR A 44 8.28 2.43 9.12
N GLY A 45 8.58 2.16 10.40
CA GLY A 45 9.91 2.37 11.00
C GLY A 45 11.08 1.86 10.13
N PRO A 46 11.11 0.55 9.80
CA PRO A 46 12.24 0.00 9.03
C PRO A 46 12.41 0.60 7.62
N PHE A 47 11.34 1.12 7.00
CA PHE A 47 11.44 1.83 5.73
C PHE A 47 12.09 3.19 5.91
N ARG A 48 11.72 3.93 6.96
CA ARG A 48 12.30 5.27 7.23
C ARG A 48 13.81 5.20 7.44
N ASP A 49 14.30 4.11 8.04
CA ASP A 49 15.73 3.85 8.17
C ASP A 49 16.36 3.52 6.80
N ALA A 50 15.72 2.64 6.02
CA ALA A 50 16.23 2.21 4.72
C ALA A 50 16.37 3.35 3.69
N VAL A 51 15.47 4.33 3.71
CA VAL A 51 15.53 5.50 2.80
C VAL A 51 16.17 6.74 3.44
N GLY A 52 16.70 6.61 4.66
CA GLY A 52 17.40 7.70 5.37
C GLY A 52 16.48 8.85 5.84
N SER A 53 15.16 8.69 5.81
CA SER A 53 14.22 9.76 6.17
C SER A 53 13.91 9.83 7.67
N ALA A 54 14.37 8.87 8.47
CA ALA A 54 14.09 8.82 9.91
C ALA A 54 14.57 10.09 10.64
N ALA A 55 15.80 10.54 10.35
CA ALA A 55 16.38 11.74 10.96
C ALA A 55 15.65 13.03 10.52
N ASN A 56 15.24 13.12 9.25
CA ASN A 56 14.49 14.25 8.72
C ASN A 56 13.08 14.36 9.30
N LEU A 57 12.45 13.23 9.60
CA LEU A 57 11.11 13.20 10.19
C LEU A 57 11.14 13.47 11.70
N GLY A 58 12.18 13.06 12.42
CA GLY A 58 12.34 13.33 13.85
C GLY A 58 11.12 12.91 14.68
N THR A 59 10.58 13.86 15.48
CA THR A 59 9.35 13.69 16.26
C THR A 59 8.08 14.09 15.50
N SER A 60 8.18 14.50 14.24
CA SER A 60 7.05 14.97 13.45
C SER A 60 6.13 13.81 13.06
N SER A 61 4.84 14.12 13.03
CA SER A 61 3.77 13.19 12.71
C SER A 61 3.26 13.42 11.29
N LYS A 62 2.62 12.38 10.72
CA LYS A 62 1.91 12.45 9.44
C LYS A 62 0.39 12.35 9.63
N GLU A 63 -0.09 12.41 10.87
CA GLU A 63 -1.51 12.26 11.25
C GLU A 63 -2.43 13.33 10.66
N THR A 64 -1.89 14.46 10.18
CA THR A 64 -2.71 15.52 9.59
C THR A 64 -3.07 15.26 8.12
N TYR A 65 -2.57 14.18 7.52
CA TYR A 65 -2.86 13.84 6.12
C TYR A 65 -2.90 12.33 5.87
N GLN A 66 -2.15 11.53 6.63
CA GLN A 66 -2.36 10.09 6.65
C GLN A 66 -3.52 9.75 7.58
N MET A 67 -4.32 8.78 7.18
CA MET A 67 -5.56 8.44 7.88
C MET A 67 -5.32 7.91 9.29
N ASP A 68 -6.28 8.17 10.18
CA ASP A 68 -6.32 7.54 11.49
C ASP A 68 -6.55 6.03 11.34
N SER A 69 -5.75 5.23 12.03
CA SER A 69 -5.84 3.76 12.02
C SER A 69 -7.17 3.22 12.56
N ALA A 70 -7.91 4.01 13.34
CA ALA A 70 -9.24 3.66 13.82
C ALA A 70 -10.32 3.71 12.73
N ASN A 71 -10.07 4.39 11.61
CA ASN A 71 -11.11 4.73 10.63
C ASN A 71 -11.19 3.72 9.48
N SER A 72 -12.34 3.06 9.39
CA SER A 72 -12.64 2.13 8.28
C SER A 72 -13.54 2.76 7.22
N ASP A 73 -14.58 3.52 7.62
CA ASP A 73 -15.52 4.16 6.67
C ASP A 73 -14.89 5.32 5.90
N GLU A 74 -13.87 5.96 6.47
CA GLU A 74 -13.08 7.00 5.79
C GLU A 74 -12.35 6.43 4.57
N ALA A 75 -11.84 5.20 4.64
CA ALA A 75 -11.17 4.55 3.52
C ALA A 75 -12.06 4.43 2.29
N ILE A 76 -13.36 4.16 2.50
CA ILE A 76 -14.33 4.06 1.41
C ILE A 76 -14.49 5.43 0.74
N ARG A 77 -14.52 6.52 1.50
CA ARG A 77 -14.62 7.88 0.95
C ARG A 77 -13.36 8.27 0.17
N GLU A 78 -12.19 8.08 0.76
CA GLU A 78 -10.89 8.36 0.11
C GLU A 78 -10.72 7.60 -1.20
N VAL A 79 -11.03 6.31 -1.19
CA VAL A 79 -10.96 5.48 -2.40
C VAL A 79 -11.99 5.92 -3.44
N GLY A 80 -13.21 6.26 -3.02
CA GLY A 80 -14.24 6.77 -3.92
C GLY A 80 -13.79 8.06 -4.63
N LEU A 81 -13.21 9.00 -3.87
CA LEU A 81 -12.68 10.26 -4.41
C LEU A 81 -11.56 10.01 -5.43
N ASP A 82 -10.57 9.18 -5.09
CA ASP A 82 -9.47 8.87 -6.01
C ASP A 82 -9.96 8.19 -7.30
N ILE A 83 -10.99 7.34 -7.22
CA ILE A 83 -11.61 6.71 -8.40
C ILE A 83 -12.30 7.77 -9.27
N ASP A 84 -13.09 8.65 -8.67
CA ASP A 84 -13.77 9.74 -9.38
C ASP A 84 -12.76 10.72 -10.03
N GLU A 85 -11.59 10.87 -9.42
CA GLU A 85 -10.45 11.65 -9.91
C GLU A 85 -9.62 10.96 -11.02
N GLY A 86 -9.91 9.69 -11.34
CA GLY A 86 -9.29 8.98 -12.46
C GLY A 86 -8.10 8.08 -12.11
N ALA A 87 -8.07 7.53 -10.88
CA ALA A 87 -7.14 6.46 -10.54
C ALA A 87 -7.47 5.15 -11.30
N ASP A 88 -6.46 4.54 -11.92
CA ASP A 88 -6.60 3.25 -12.60
C ASP A 88 -6.58 2.07 -11.59
N MET A 89 -5.87 2.27 -10.48
CA MET A 89 -5.68 1.30 -9.41
C MET A 89 -5.64 2.02 -8.07
N VAL A 90 -6.13 1.34 -7.02
CA VAL A 90 -6.16 1.90 -5.66
C VAL A 90 -5.37 1.01 -4.70
N MET A 91 -4.74 1.61 -3.68
CA MET A 91 -3.86 0.90 -2.75
C MET A 91 -4.17 1.19 -1.29
N ILE A 92 -4.21 0.11 -0.51
CA ILE A 92 -4.29 0.13 0.96
C ILE A 92 -2.87 -0.02 1.53
N LYS A 93 -2.51 0.84 2.50
CA LYS A 93 -1.22 0.80 3.17
C LYS A 93 -1.33 1.24 4.64
N PRO A 94 -0.78 0.48 5.61
CA PRO A 94 -0.14 -0.83 5.50
C PRO A 94 -1.09 -1.95 5.07
N GLY A 95 -0.54 -3.15 4.91
CA GLY A 95 -1.22 -4.26 4.31
C GLY A 95 -1.88 -5.20 5.32
N LEU A 96 -1.06 -6.03 5.97
CA LEU A 96 -1.50 -7.10 6.88
C LEU A 96 -2.42 -6.61 8.02
N PRO A 97 -2.16 -5.47 8.69
CA PRO A 97 -3.06 -4.99 9.74
C PRO A 97 -4.37 -4.36 9.21
N TYR A 98 -4.55 -4.22 7.89
CA TYR A 98 -5.72 -3.57 7.26
C TYR A 98 -6.35 -4.46 6.18
N LEU A 99 -6.28 -5.79 6.34
CA LEU A 99 -6.90 -6.73 5.39
C LEU A 99 -8.43 -6.61 5.35
N ASP A 100 -9.05 -6.16 6.44
CA ASP A 100 -10.46 -5.78 6.49
C ASP A 100 -10.76 -4.60 5.54
N ILE A 101 -9.87 -3.61 5.48
CA ILE A 101 -10.00 -2.47 4.55
C ILE A 101 -9.85 -2.94 3.10
N VAL A 102 -8.85 -3.77 2.81
CA VAL A 102 -8.68 -4.38 1.47
C VAL A 102 -9.96 -5.09 1.02
N TYR A 103 -10.56 -5.89 1.92
CA TYR A 103 -11.81 -6.58 1.66
C TYR A 103 -12.96 -5.61 1.39
N ARG A 104 -13.18 -4.62 2.26
CA ARG A 104 -14.26 -3.63 2.08
C ARG A 104 -14.13 -2.90 0.76
N ILE A 105 -12.94 -2.41 0.43
CA ILE A 105 -12.67 -1.68 -0.82
C ILE A 105 -12.92 -2.56 -2.04
N LYS A 106 -12.40 -3.80 -2.06
CA LYS A 106 -12.63 -4.72 -3.17
C LYS A 106 -14.12 -5.01 -3.36
N GLN A 107 -14.87 -5.25 -2.28
CA GLN A 107 -16.31 -5.54 -2.36
C GLN A 107 -17.14 -4.32 -2.78
N THR A 108 -16.77 -3.12 -2.35
CA THR A 108 -17.51 -1.90 -2.65
C THR A 108 -17.31 -1.44 -4.10
N PHE A 109 -16.06 -1.44 -4.59
CA PHE A 109 -15.73 -0.78 -5.86
C PHE A 109 -15.43 -1.76 -7.01
N GLY A 110 -15.05 -3.01 -6.73
CA GLY A 110 -14.65 -3.96 -7.77
C GLY A 110 -13.40 -3.57 -8.57
N MET A 111 -12.76 -2.44 -8.27
CA MET A 111 -11.59 -1.89 -8.95
C MET A 111 -10.32 -2.72 -8.73
N PRO A 112 -9.31 -2.61 -9.60
CA PRO A 112 -7.96 -3.10 -9.34
C PRO A 112 -7.44 -2.60 -7.99
N THR A 113 -7.37 -3.49 -7.00
CA THR A 113 -7.07 -3.17 -5.61
C THR A 113 -5.72 -3.76 -5.23
N PHE A 114 -4.80 -2.93 -4.78
CA PHE A 114 -3.48 -3.31 -4.33
C PHE A 114 -3.36 -3.16 -2.82
N ALA A 115 -2.40 -3.90 -2.25
CA ALA A 115 -2.03 -3.73 -0.85
C ALA A 115 -0.51 -3.75 -0.71
N TYR A 116 0.01 -2.97 0.24
CA TYR A 116 1.44 -2.93 0.53
C TYR A 116 1.75 -3.72 1.80
N HIS A 117 2.40 -4.87 1.68
CA HIS A 117 3.04 -5.57 2.80
C HIS A 117 4.33 -4.82 3.20
N VAL A 118 4.20 -3.89 4.15
CA VAL A 118 5.21 -2.85 4.38
C VAL A 118 6.45 -3.36 5.12
N SER A 119 7.41 -2.47 5.33
CA SER A 119 8.72 -2.79 5.88
C SER A 119 8.66 -3.38 7.30
N GLY A 120 7.77 -2.88 8.17
CA GLY A 120 7.55 -3.43 9.50
C GLY A 120 7.01 -4.86 9.44
N GLU A 121 6.03 -5.12 8.56
CA GLU A 121 5.46 -6.46 8.34
C GLU A 121 6.55 -7.44 7.88
N TYR A 122 7.35 -7.04 6.90
CA TYR A 122 8.52 -7.81 6.45
C TYR A 122 9.53 -8.07 7.58
N ALA A 123 9.92 -7.03 8.30
CA ALA A 123 10.96 -7.10 9.33
C ALA A 123 10.53 -7.98 10.51
N MET A 124 9.27 -7.93 10.93
CA MET A 124 8.74 -8.79 11.98
C MET A 124 8.82 -10.27 11.59
N LEU A 125 8.37 -10.63 10.38
CA LEU A 125 8.47 -12.00 9.89
C LEU A 125 9.93 -12.45 9.76
N LYS A 126 10.81 -11.58 9.27
CA LYS A 126 12.24 -11.87 9.16
C LYS A 126 12.89 -12.11 10.53
N ALA A 127 12.63 -11.25 11.50
CA ALA A 127 13.20 -11.38 12.83
C ALA A 127 12.73 -12.67 13.51
N ALA A 128 11.42 -12.96 13.46
CA ALA A 128 10.87 -14.19 14.03
C ALA A 128 11.45 -15.46 13.38
N ALA A 129 11.65 -15.45 12.05
CA ALA A 129 12.28 -16.56 11.34
C ALA A 129 13.75 -16.72 11.69
N GLN A 130 14.53 -15.64 11.74
CA GLN A 130 15.94 -15.66 12.11
C GLN A 130 16.18 -16.15 13.54
N ASN A 131 15.23 -15.86 14.45
CA ASN A 131 15.24 -16.36 15.82
C ASN A 131 14.70 -17.80 15.95
N GLY A 132 14.29 -18.43 14.85
CA GLY A 132 13.77 -19.80 14.84
C GLY A 132 12.38 -19.95 15.46
N TRP A 133 11.63 -18.87 15.64
CA TRP A 133 10.28 -18.90 16.22
C TRP A 133 9.22 -19.36 15.22
N ILE A 134 9.45 -19.09 13.94
CA ILE A 134 8.58 -19.48 12.83
C ILE A 134 9.38 -20.06 11.67
N ASN A 135 8.74 -20.90 10.87
CA ASN A 135 9.30 -21.33 9.59
C ASN A 135 8.98 -20.27 8.52
N GLU A 136 10.00 -19.60 8.00
CA GLU A 136 9.85 -18.42 7.15
C GLU A 136 9.00 -18.67 5.91
N ARG A 137 9.34 -19.70 5.11
CA ARG A 137 8.69 -19.96 3.82
C ARG A 137 7.18 -20.15 3.95
N PRO A 138 6.66 -21.11 4.75
CA PRO A 138 5.22 -21.32 4.86
C PRO A 138 4.49 -20.10 5.42
N VAL A 139 5.04 -19.43 6.45
CA VAL A 139 4.38 -18.26 7.06
C VAL A 139 4.32 -17.06 6.10
N VAL A 140 5.39 -16.80 5.34
CA VAL A 140 5.38 -15.72 4.34
C VAL A 140 4.38 -16.03 3.23
N LEU A 141 4.33 -17.27 2.72
CA LEU A 141 3.36 -17.63 1.68
C LEU A 141 1.92 -17.57 2.19
N GLU A 142 1.66 -17.98 3.43
CA GLU A 142 0.34 -17.85 4.09
C GLU A 142 -0.06 -16.39 4.29
N THR A 143 0.91 -15.54 4.66
CA THR A 143 0.72 -14.09 4.77
C THR A 143 0.31 -13.51 3.41
N LEU A 144 1.07 -13.78 2.35
CA LEU A 144 0.75 -13.32 0.99
C LEU A 144 -0.59 -13.87 0.48
N LEU A 145 -0.92 -15.12 0.80
CA LEU A 145 -2.22 -15.70 0.50
C LEU A 145 -3.35 -14.95 1.20
N SER A 146 -3.14 -14.46 2.42
CA SER A 146 -4.15 -13.69 3.15
C SER A 146 -4.51 -12.36 2.47
N PHE A 147 -3.55 -11.70 1.83
CA PHE A 147 -3.83 -10.55 0.95
C PHE A 147 -4.68 -10.93 -0.26
N LYS A 148 -4.34 -12.03 -0.93
CA LYS A 148 -5.13 -12.53 -2.06
C LYS A 148 -6.55 -12.90 -1.64
N ARG A 149 -6.70 -13.54 -0.47
CA ARG A 149 -8.01 -13.88 0.13
C ARG A 149 -8.82 -12.64 0.49
N ALA A 150 -8.18 -11.59 0.99
CA ALA A 150 -8.84 -10.32 1.28
C ALA A 150 -9.29 -9.58 0.02
N GLY A 151 -8.76 -9.94 -1.16
CA GLY A 151 -9.19 -9.37 -2.44
C GLY A 151 -8.15 -8.48 -3.12
N ALA A 152 -6.90 -8.44 -2.64
CA ALA A 152 -5.85 -7.72 -3.35
C ALA A 152 -5.49 -8.42 -4.67
N ASP A 153 -5.48 -7.68 -5.78
CA ASP A 153 -5.04 -8.14 -7.10
C ASP A 153 -3.51 -8.18 -7.19
N GLY A 154 -2.86 -7.15 -6.65
CA GLY A 154 -1.41 -7.05 -6.55
C GLY A 154 -0.95 -6.77 -5.12
N ILE A 155 0.25 -7.27 -4.78
CA ILE A 155 0.86 -7.07 -3.46
C ILE A 155 2.25 -6.47 -3.66
N LEU A 156 2.47 -5.27 -3.13
CA LEU A 156 3.82 -4.72 -3.02
C LEU A 156 4.47 -5.33 -1.78
N THR A 157 5.54 -6.11 -1.98
CA THR A 157 6.19 -6.83 -0.90
C THR A 157 7.69 -6.97 -1.12
N TYR A 158 8.46 -6.78 -0.06
CA TYR A 158 9.91 -7.04 -0.04
C TYR A 158 10.24 -8.54 -0.20
N TYR A 159 9.25 -9.43 0.00
CA TYR A 159 9.39 -10.86 -0.23
C TYR A 159 9.15 -11.28 -1.70
N ALA A 160 8.89 -10.36 -2.63
CA ALA A 160 8.47 -10.70 -3.99
C ALA A 160 9.44 -11.69 -4.68
N LYS A 161 10.76 -11.43 -4.58
CA LYS A 161 11.79 -12.29 -5.17
C LYS A 161 11.84 -13.68 -4.52
N GLN A 162 11.69 -13.77 -3.20
CA GLN A 162 11.70 -15.03 -2.46
C GLN A 162 10.43 -15.84 -2.74
N ALA A 163 9.26 -15.21 -2.66
CA ALA A 163 7.97 -15.83 -2.96
C ALA A 163 7.93 -16.37 -4.39
N ALA A 164 8.42 -15.59 -5.37
CA ALA A 164 8.52 -16.04 -6.75
C ALA A 164 9.42 -17.27 -6.94
N LYS A 165 10.45 -17.47 -6.09
CA LYS A 165 11.27 -18.70 -6.12
C LYS A 165 10.57 -19.87 -5.45
N TRP A 166 9.79 -19.62 -4.40
CA TRP A 166 9.10 -20.68 -3.65
C TRP A 166 7.83 -21.21 -4.31
N LEU A 167 7.23 -20.42 -5.22
CA LEU A 167 6.04 -20.77 -6.00
C LEU A 167 6.37 -21.43 -7.34
N LYS A 168 7.64 -21.44 -7.75
CA LYS A 168 8.11 -22.17 -8.94
C LYS A 168 8.07 -23.68 -8.72
#